data_AF-A0A8H3GE71-F1
#
_entry.id   AF-A0A8H3GE71-F1
#
_cell.length_a   1.000
_cell.length_b   1.000
_cell.length_c   1.000
_cell.angle_alpha   90.00
_cell.angle_beta   90.00
_cell.angle_gamma   90.00
#
_symmetry.space_group_name_H-M   'P 1'
#
loop_
_entity.id
_entity.type
_entity.pdbx_description
1 polymer ?
#
loop_
_entity_poly.entity_id
_entity_poly.type
_entity_poly.pdbx_seq_one_letter_code
_entity_poly.pdbx_strand_id
1 'polypeptide(L)'
;MGHQNRQQCLCVEDAERYRWTRSAMICSRGGGGEHHERQYFFIKDIWRSQDRYFFAGLLLKRAHEDKPLCGLVQASSHGYVLDETGTPIRTTRFNPKSGTEEARGRFKMRTVTSEIGQPLEGVHSLHKFLCAMYDACAVQRNLYRKCKIMHRDISDKNIMFAPDTDAYRERNREGYAEVKFVNQVLAKDESAKPAPQCLMVDLGNGADLGVEHGLDALTERIGTPKFIARSVSSGEVLSVKAFSSAGVELAQIEGVLTDCYQFMHTTEYQAEVGDSPSSTPPETTLAEAKFAHQLFHDAESTFWVIAWTLARSIKTGSEQEKEPYIKFSQFFYTMSTHYPMPGGNDTRQFFHHHVTTEDWESILHPDLAILATMLANMFEYIRPEWAHRPDLDAEHVHEALMRLLLIEIVKIKNSTNIDIHIGGRDSPPPPPGADRLPSSITSSHTKSLALSQASGSMGLQPSGMGGAGSGSVGSSKRKLETLSATSETSGPSKRVRANTSDGPASRTRSAVAPPPPPPPAPTAPPQEQESNLVWPSGPCKLQKPKSHGEVLPASDQSPE
;
A
#
# COMPACT_ATOMS: atom_id res chain seq x y z
N MET A 1 -50.47 -16.94 2.76
CA MET A 1 -49.97 -15.89 1.84
C MET A 1 -48.47 -15.74 2.07
N GLY A 2 -47.65 -15.68 1.02
CA GLY A 2 -46.19 -15.66 1.19
C GLY A 2 -45.60 -14.25 1.11
N HIS A 3 -45.06 -13.73 2.22
CA HIS A 3 -44.26 -12.51 2.19
C HIS A 3 -42.83 -12.82 1.73
N GLN A 4 -42.49 -12.43 0.50
CA GLN A 4 -41.09 -12.34 0.07
C GLN A 4 -40.40 -11.20 0.81
N ASN A 5 -39.51 -11.52 1.74
CA ASN A 5 -38.61 -10.55 2.36
C ASN A 5 -37.62 -10.01 1.31
N ARG A 6 -37.95 -8.88 0.67
CA ARG A 6 -37.02 -8.14 -0.18
C ARG A 6 -35.91 -7.55 0.69
N GLN A 7 -34.73 -8.17 0.65
CA GLN A 7 -33.50 -7.54 1.11
C GLN A 7 -33.19 -6.32 0.23
N GLN A 8 -32.66 -5.26 0.84
CA GLN A 8 -32.16 -4.08 0.11
C GLN A 8 -30.64 -4.10 0.12
N CYS A 9 -30.06 -4.09 -1.08
CA CYS A 9 -28.62 -4.02 -1.30
C CYS A 9 -28.26 -2.60 -1.75
N LEU A 10 -27.25 -2.00 -1.12
CA LEU A 10 -26.61 -0.79 -1.61
C LEU A 10 -25.31 -1.20 -2.30
N CYS A 11 -25.34 -1.27 -3.63
CA CYS A 11 -24.18 -1.58 -4.46
C CYS A 11 -23.36 -0.31 -4.69
N VAL A 12 -22.05 -0.37 -4.44
CA VAL A 12 -21.11 0.68 -4.83
C VAL A 12 -20.27 0.13 -5.98
N GLU A 13 -20.60 0.54 -7.20
CA GLU A 13 -19.90 0.06 -8.40
C GLU A 13 -18.65 0.89 -8.71
N ASP A 14 -17.51 0.50 -8.11
CA ASP A 14 -16.18 0.94 -8.53
C ASP A 14 -15.83 0.31 -9.91
N ALA A 15 -16.53 0.76 -10.95
CA ALA A 15 -16.44 0.25 -12.30
C ALA A 15 -15.65 1.21 -13.20
N GLU A 16 -14.36 0.93 -13.46
CA GLU A 16 -13.80 1.20 -14.78
C GLU A 16 -12.59 0.32 -15.17
N ARG A 17 -12.77 -0.40 -16.27
CA ARG A 17 -11.79 -1.03 -17.19
C ARG A 17 -10.76 -2.05 -16.68
N TYR A 18 -10.15 -1.94 -15.50
CA TYR A 18 -9.23 -2.96 -14.98
C TYR A 18 -9.42 -3.21 -13.47
N ARG A 19 -9.38 -4.50 -13.08
CA ARG A 19 -9.85 -5.07 -11.80
C ARG A 19 -11.39 -4.97 -11.61
N TRP A 20 -12.09 -6.03 -12.03
CA TRP A 20 -13.50 -6.25 -11.69
C TRP A 20 -13.65 -6.64 -10.20
N THR A 21 -13.67 -5.67 -9.31
CA THR A 21 -14.10 -5.83 -7.92
C THR A 21 -15.49 -5.21 -7.77
N ARG A 22 -16.43 -5.94 -7.14
CA ARG A 22 -17.74 -5.38 -6.76
C ARG A 22 -17.90 -5.44 -5.25
N SER A 23 -18.12 -4.29 -4.64
CA SER A 23 -18.38 -4.14 -3.22
C SER A 23 -19.83 -3.73 -3.01
N ALA A 24 -20.53 -4.42 -2.11
CA ALA A 24 -21.92 -4.10 -1.79
C ALA A 24 -22.16 -4.20 -0.28
N MET A 25 -22.91 -3.23 0.26
CA MET A 25 -23.43 -3.31 1.61
C MET A 25 -24.85 -3.88 1.56
N ILE A 26 -25.12 -4.94 2.32
CA ILE A 26 -26.45 -5.53 2.41
C ILE A 26 -26.99 -5.31 3.82
N CYS A 27 -28.18 -4.73 3.92
CA CYS A 27 -28.96 -4.69 5.14
C CYS A 27 -29.86 -5.92 5.20
N SER A 28 -29.67 -6.79 6.20
CA SER A 28 -30.70 -7.78 6.53
C SER A 28 -31.84 -7.09 7.29
N ARG A 29 -33.09 -7.38 6.94
CA ARG A 29 -34.26 -6.87 7.67
C ARG A 29 -34.82 -8.01 8.52
N GLY A 30 -34.72 -7.87 9.84
CA GLY A 30 -35.31 -8.80 10.81
C GLY A 30 -36.79 -9.02 10.54
N GLY A 31 -37.24 -10.27 10.61
CA GLY A 31 -38.59 -10.66 10.22
C GLY A 31 -39.59 -10.51 11.38
N GLY A 32 -40.35 -9.42 11.39
CA GLY A 32 -41.66 -9.34 12.08
C GLY A 32 -41.65 -9.60 13.59
N GLY A 33 -40.94 -8.76 14.34
CA GLY A 33 -40.89 -8.80 15.80
C GLY A 33 -40.10 -7.61 16.35
N GLU A 34 -40.33 -7.29 17.62
CA GLU A 34 -39.81 -6.15 18.37
C GLU A 34 -38.34 -5.76 18.06
N HIS A 35 -38.12 -4.48 17.75
CA HIS A 35 -36.83 -3.75 17.81
C HIS A 35 -35.55 -4.41 17.28
N HIS A 36 -35.63 -5.45 16.43
CA HIS A 36 -34.45 -6.11 15.88
C HIS A 36 -33.50 -5.17 15.15
N GLU A 37 -32.27 -5.11 15.67
CA GLU A 37 -31.16 -4.32 15.15
C GLU A 37 -30.82 -4.70 13.70
N ARG A 38 -30.49 -3.69 12.88
CA ARG A 38 -30.17 -3.90 11.46
C ARG A 38 -28.74 -4.39 11.32
N GLN A 39 -28.57 -5.70 11.16
CA GLN A 39 -27.27 -6.26 10.80
C GLN A 39 -26.91 -5.91 9.35
N TYR A 40 -25.83 -5.14 9.19
CA TYR A 40 -25.20 -4.84 7.92
C TYR A 40 -24.06 -5.82 7.65
N PHE A 41 -23.86 -6.15 6.37
CA PHE A 41 -22.72 -6.93 5.90
C PHE A 41 -22.05 -6.22 4.73
N PHE A 42 -20.72 -6.21 4.73
CA PHE A 42 -19.93 -5.84 3.57
C PHE A 42 -19.59 -7.10 2.78
N ILE A 43 -19.95 -7.11 1.49
CA ILE A 43 -19.68 -8.21 0.56
C ILE A 43 -18.72 -7.73 -0.51
N LYS A 44 -17.58 -8.42 -0.63
CA LYS A 44 -16.58 -8.21 -1.69
C LYS A 44 -16.57 -9.38 -2.65
N ASP A 45 -16.98 -9.14 -3.89
CA ASP A 45 -16.81 -10.05 -5.03
C ASP A 45 -15.55 -9.69 -5.82
N ILE A 46 -14.69 -10.66 -6.11
CA ILE A 46 -13.49 -10.50 -6.97
C ILE A 46 -13.41 -11.59 -8.04
N TRP A 47 -12.80 -11.29 -9.18
CA TRP A 47 -12.41 -12.28 -10.19
C TRP A 47 -10.93 -12.64 -10.05
N ARG A 48 -10.64 -13.75 -9.37
CA ARG A 48 -9.29 -14.24 -9.04
C ARG A 48 -8.75 -15.13 -10.16
N SER A 49 -7.48 -14.98 -10.55
CA SER A 49 -6.82 -15.99 -11.40
C SER A 49 -6.63 -17.29 -10.64
N GLN A 50 -6.54 -18.41 -11.37
CA GLN A 50 -6.15 -19.70 -10.79
C GLN A 50 -4.71 -19.61 -10.24
N ASP A 51 -3.83 -18.91 -10.96
CA ASP A 51 -2.38 -18.77 -10.76
C ASP A 51 -1.96 -17.98 -9.52
N ARG A 52 -2.89 -17.24 -8.90
CA ARG A 52 -2.56 -16.55 -7.65
C ARG A 52 -2.46 -17.60 -6.54
N TYR A 53 -1.39 -17.60 -5.78
CA TYR A 53 -1.22 -18.53 -4.65
C TYR A 53 -2.29 -18.27 -3.56
N PHE A 54 -2.44 -17.01 -3.13
CA PHE A 54 -3.22 -16.67 -1.94
C PHE A 54 -4.69 -16.32 -2.22
N PHE A 55 -5.52 -16.39 -1.17
CA PHE A 55 -6.90 -15.90 -1.20
C PHE A 55 -7.25 -15.28 0.16
N ALA A 56 -7.78 -14.04 0.13
CA ALA A 56 -8.14 -13.27 1.33
C ALA A 56 -8.93 -14.08 2.36
N GLY A 57 -9.91 -14.88 1.93
CA GLY A 57 -10.71 -15.69 2.84
C GLY A 57 -9.89 -16.70 3.66
N LEU A 58 -8.91 -17.37 3.03
CA LEU A 58 -8.03 -18.31 3.73
C LEU A 58 -6.98 -17.58 4.58
N LEU A 59 -6.39 -16.49 4.10
CA LEU A 59 -5.43 -15.71 4.90
C LEU A 59 -6.09 -15.14 6.16
N LEU A 60 -7.30 -14.59 6.05
CA LEU A 60 -8.08 -14.15 7.20
C LEU A 60 -8.46 -15.33 8.11
N LYS A 61 -8.81 -16.52 7.57
CA LYS A 61 -9.05 -17.72 8.40
C LYS A 61 -7.82 -18.07 9.24
N ARG A 62 -6.64 -18.22 8.61
CA ARG A 62 -5.37 -18.54 9.28
C ARG A 62 -4.99 -17.47 10.32
N ALA A 63 -5.18 -16.19 9.98
CA ALA A 63 -4.92 -15.09 10.90
C ALA A 63 -5.84 -15.11 12.14
N HIS A 64 -7.08 -15.60 12.05
CA HIS A 64 -8.00 -15.72 13.20
C HIS A 64 -8.06 -17.13 13.83
N GLU A 65 -7.28 -18.10 13.34
CA GLU A 65 -7.23 -19.48 13.88
C GLU A 65 -6.71 -19.50 15.33
N ASP A 66 -7.19 -20.41 16.17
CA ASP A 66 -7.04 -20.47 17.64
C ASP A 66 -7.54 -19.24 18.43
N LYS A 67 -7.01 -18.05 18.14
CA LYS A 67 -7.24 -16.80 18.86
C LYS A 67 -7.44 -15.64 17.86
N PRO A 68 -8.57 -14.91 17.85
CA PRO A 68 -8.81 -13.85 16.86
C PRO A 68 -7.74 -12.76 16.90
N LEU A 69 -7.09 -12.46 15.78
CA LEU A 69 -6.12 -11.37 15.71
C LEU A 69 -6.79 -10.00 15.87
N CYS A 70 -6.24 -9.17 16.76
CA CYS A 70 -6.80 -7.84 17.07
C CYS A 70 -6.56 -6.85 15.92
N GLY A 71 -7.52 -5.98 15.65
CA GLY A 71 -7.41 -4.96 14.61
C GLY A 71 -7.52 -5.45 13.16
N LEU A 72 -7.54 -6.76 12.90
CA LEU A 72 -7.78 -7.34 11.58
C LEU A 72 -9.25 -7.74 11.41
N VAL A 73 -9.80 -7.58 10.21
CA VAL A 73 -11.22 -7.85 9.90
C VAL A 73 -11.59 -9.34 9.83
N GLN A 74 -12.61 -9.74 10.60
CA GLN A 74 -13.07 -11.12 10.60
C GLN A 74 -14.03 -11.42 9.44
N ALA A 75 -13.67 -12.38 8.59
CA ALA A 75 -14.52 -12.90 7.52
C ALA A 75 -15.62 -13.83 8.08
N SER A 76 -16.87 -13.37 8.05
CA SER A 76 -18.06 -14.16 8.44
C SER A 76 -18.34 -15.32 7.49
N SER A 77 -17.96 -15.18 6.20
CA SER A 77 -17.90 -16.28 5.23
C SER A 77 -17.02 -15.92 4.03
N HIS A 78 -16.53 -16.92 3.31
CA HIS A 78 -15.78 -16.76 2.08
C HIS A 78 -15.90 -18.00 1.19
N GLY A 79 -15.52 -17.89 -0.09
CA GLY A 79 -15.39 -19.03 -1.00
C GLY A 79 -15.70 -18.69 -2.46
N TYR A 80 -15.96 -19.71 -3.25
CA TYR A 80 -16.48 -19.56 -4.62
C TYR A 80 -17.92 -19.02 -4.60
N VAL A 81 -18.23 -18.10 -5.52
CA VAL A 81 -19.62 -17.81 -5.88
C VAL A 81 -20.09 -18.88 -6.85
N LEU A 82 -21.16 -19.59 -6.50
CA LEU A 82 -21.74 -20.63 -7.34
C LEU A 82 -22.89 -20.09 -8.19
N ASP A 83 -23.17 -20.76 -9.30
CA ASP A 83 -24.39 -20.58 -10.10
C ASP A 83 -25.57 -21.42 -9.56
N GLU A 84 -26.70 -21.38 -10.28
CA GLU A 84 -27.93 -22.13 -9.97
C GLU A 84 -27.75 -23.66 -9.99
N THR A 85 -26.68 -24.17 -10.61
CA THR A 85 -26.34 -25.60 -10.64
C THR A 85 -25.43 -26.02 -9.47
N GLY A 86 -24.92 -25.05 -8.70
CA GLY A 86 -23.87 -25.27 -7.71
C GLY A 86 -22.46 -25.30 -8.31
N THR A 87 -22.26 -24.84 -9.55
CA THR A 87 -20.94 -24.80 -10.19
C THR A 87 -20.24 -23.46 -9.91
N PRO A 88 -18.93 -23.43 -9.58
CA PRO A 88 -18.18 -22.18 -9.41
C PRO A 88 -18.22 -21.28 -10.65
N ILE A 89 -18.72 -20.06 -10.49
CA ILE A 89 -18.80 -19.07 -11.57
C ILE A 89 -17.38 -18.72 -12.03
N ARG A 90 -17.13 -18.89 -13.33
CA ARG A 90 -15.84 -18.64 -13.98
C ARG A 90 -16.02 -17.81 -15.25
N THR A 91 -15.01 -17.02 -15.61
CA THR A 91 -14.98 -16.31 -16.89
C THR A 91 -14.93 -17.33 -18.03
N THR A 92 -15.93 -17.32 -18.92
CA THR A 92 -15.91 -18.11 -20.15
C THR A 92 -14.88 -17.54 -21.14
N ARG A 93 -14.24 -18.41 -21.93
CA ARG A 93 -13.29 -17.99 -22.97
C ARG A 93 -14.05 -17.26 -24.09
N PHE A 94 -13.58 -16.09 -24.49
CA PHE A 94 -14.20 -15.30 -25.57
C PHE A 94 -13.21 -14.98 -26.71
N ASN A 95 -12.47 -16.00 -27.18
CA ASN A 95 -11.76 -15.92 -28.46
C ASN A 95 -11.65 -17.31 -29.13
N PRO A 96 -12.43 -17.62 -30.17
CA PRO A 96 -12.41 -18.91 -30.85
C PRO A 96 -11.46 -18.97 -32.07
N LYS A 97 -10.48 -18.05 -32.20
CA LYS A 97 -9.74 -17.83 -33.47
C LYS A 97 -8.21 -17.99 -33.46
N SER A 98 -7.57 -18.36 -32.35
CA SER A 98 -6.12 -18.58 -32.31
C SER A 98 -5.75 -19.76 -31.39
N GLY A 99 -5.25 -20.84 -31.98
CA GLY A 99 -4.84 -22.07 -31.28
C GLY A 99 -3.47 -21.96 -30.60
N THR A 100 -3.23 -20.88 -29.86
CA THR A 100 -1.96 -20.55 -29.21
C THR A 100 -2.21 -20.09 -27.78
N GLU A 101 -1.76 -20.90 -26.83
CA GLU A 101 -1.82 -20.75 -25.36
C GLU A 101 -3.21 -20.53 -24.72
N GLU A 102 -3.58 -21.46 -23.84
CA GLU A 102 -4.82 -21.39 -23.09
C GLU A 102 -4.69 -20.47 -21.87
N ALA A 103 -5.07 -19.19 -22.03
CA ALA A 103 -5.21 -18.29 -20.89
C ALA A 103 -6.14 -18.90 -19.82
N ARG A 104 -5.58 -19.17 -18.63
CA ARG A 104 -6.27 -19.81 -17.50
C ARG A 104 -7.45 -18.95 -17.02
N GLY A 105 -8.55 -19.61 -16.66
CA GLY A 105 -9.82 -18.93 -16.35
C GLY A 105 -9.81 -18.26 -14.98
N ARG A 106 -10.55 -17.15 -14.83
CA ARG A 106 -10.73 -16.49 -13.53
C ARG A 106 -12.01 -16.96 -12.85
N PHE A 107 -11.92 -17.31 -11.57
CA PHE A 107 -13.07 -17.66 -10.74
C PHE A 107 -13.63 -16.44 -10.01
N LYS A 108 -14.95 -16.38 -9.85
CA LYS A 108 -15.62 -15.40 -9.00
C LYS A 108 -15.55 -15.87 -7.55
N MET A 109 -14.76 -15.18 -6.74
CA MET A 109 -14.63 -15.42 -5.30
C MET A 109 -15.39 -14.35 -4.52
N ARG A 110 -15.87 -14.72 -3.34
CA ARG A 110 -16.54 -13.83 -2.39
C ARG A 110 -15.89 -13.88 -1.01
N THR A 111 -15.82 -12.73 -0.36
CA THR A 111 -15.63 -12.59 1.09
C THR A 111 -16.77 -11.74 1.65
N VAL A 112 -17.28 -12.10 2.82
CA VAL A 112 -18.30 -11.36 3.57
C VAL A 112 -17.76 -11.04 4.96
N THR A 113 -17.86 -9.78 5.39
CA THR A 113 -17.53 -9.34 6.75
C THR A 113 -18.76 -8.67 7.40
N SER A 114 -18.94 -8.90 8.69
CA SER A 114 -19.91 -8.20 9.55
C SER A 114 -19.30 -6.97 10.23
N GLU A 115 -17.97 -6.92 10.31
CA GLU A 115 -17.23 -5.74 10.77
C GLU A 115 -17.09 -4.76 9.62
N ILE A 116 -17.49 -3.50 9.87
CA ILE A 116 -17.49 -2.40 8.90
C ILE A 116 -16.88 -1.19 9.61
N GLY A 117 -15.59 -0.93 9.36
CA GLY A 117 -14.89 0.25 9.88
C GLY A 117 -15.33 1.55 9.20
N GLN A 118 -14.86 2.68 9.73
CA GLN A 118 -15.06 3.99 9.08
C GLN A 118 -13.87 4.31 8.16
N PRO A 119 -14.09 4.87 6.95
CA PRO A 119 -13.00 5.36 6.10
C PRO A 119 -12.15 6.42 6.80
N LEU A 120 -10.90 6.62 6.36
CA LEU A 120 -10.00 7.58 7.01
C LEU A 120 -10.54 9.02 6.97
N GLU A 121 -11.28 9.38 5.93
CA GLU A 121 -11.96 10.67 5.77
C GLU A 121 -13.06 10.93 6.82
N GLY A 122 -13.52 9.92 7.56
CA GLY A 122 -14.59 10.06 8.55
C GLY A 122 -14.18 10.64 9.90
N VAL A 123 -12.88 10.71 10.21
CA VAL A 123 -12.38 11.08 11.55
C VAL A 123 -11.79 12.49 11.58
N HIS A 124 -12.19 13.22 12.63
CA HIS A 124 -11.94 14.64 12.75
C HIS A 124 -10.90 15.02 13.82
N SER A 125 -10.07 14.08 14.28
CA SER A 125 -9.06 14.29 15.33
C SER A 125 -7.71 13.71 14.92
N LEU A 126 -6.67 14.55 15.01
CA LEU A 126 -5.30 14.18 14.69
C LEU A 126 -4.76 13.09 15.63
N HIS A 127 -5.04 13.20 16.93
CA HIS A 127 -4.65 12.16 17.90
C HIS A 127 -5.28 10.80 17.55
N LYS A 128 -6.57 10.77 17.19
CA LYS A 128 -7.22 9.52 16.76
C LYS A 128 -6.58 8.95 15.49
N PHE A 129 -6.29 9.79 14.50
CA PHE A 129 -5.61 9.37 13.27
C PHE A 129 -4.26 8.74 13.54
N LEU A 130 -3.36 9.41 14.27
CA LEU A 130 -2.03 8.87 14.56
C LEU A 130 -2.09 7.58 15.39
N CYS A 131 -3.02 7.47 16.34
CA CYS A 131 -3.28 6.22 17.07
C CYS A 131 -3.71 5.08 16.14
N ALA A 132 -4.60 5.31 15.17
CA ALA A 132 -4.99 4.29 14.20
C ALA A 132 -3.83 3.89 13.26
N MET A 133 -2.91 4.82 12.95
CA MET A 133 -1.71 4.52 12.17
C MET A 133 -0.67 3.72 12.96
N TYR A 134 -0.48 4.01 14.25
CA TYR A 134 0.33 3.18 15.16
C TYR A 134 -0.25 1.77 15.24
N ASP A 135 -1.56 1.67 15.47
CA ASP A 135 -2.25 0.38 15.58
C ASP A 135 -2.20 -0.39 14.26
N ALA A 136 -2.20 0.28 13.10
CA ALA A 136 -2.02 -0.37 11.81
C ALA A 136 -0.65 -1.05 11.68
N CYS A 137 0.43 -0.45 12.20
CA CYS A 137 1.74 -1.10 12.31
C CYS A 137 1.70 -2.29 13.29
N ALA A 138 1.00 -2.15 14.42
CA ALA A 138 0.82 -3.24 15.38
C ALA A 138 0.02 -4.42 14.80
N VAL A 139 -1.01 -4.19 13.96
CA VAL A 139 -1.71 -5.26 13.23
C VAL A 139 -0.76 -5.99 12.27
N GLN A 140 0.04 -5.24 11.50
CA GLN A 140 1.00 -5.83 10.55
C GLN A 140 2.04 -6.71 11.24
N ARG A 141 2.65 -6.23 12.35
CA ARG A 141 3.59 -7.03 13.14
C ARG A 141 2.91 -8.24 13.78
N ASN A 142 1.74 -8.10 14.41
CA ASN A 142 1.00 -9.24 14.97
C ASN A 142 0.65 -10.29 13.90
N LEU A 143 0.28 -9.87 12.69
CA LEU A 143 -0.03 -10.76 11.55
C LEU A 143 1.20 -11.55 11.11
N TYR A 144 2.36 -10.88 11.03
CA TYR A 144 3.65 -11.51 10.74
C TYR A 144 4.13 -12.44 11.86
N ARG A 145 4.06 -12.04 13.14
CA ARG A 145 4.48 -12.89 14.26
C ARG A 145 3.64 -14.16 14.37
N LYS A 146 2.31 -14.00 14.42
CA LYS A 146 1.38 -15.12 14.66
C LYS A 146 1.42 -16.17 13.56
N CYS A 147 1.42 -15.74 12.30
CA CYS A 147 1.14 -16.64 11.18
C CYS A 147 2.02 -16.41 9.94
N LYS A 148 3.01 -15.51 10.02
CA LYS A 148 3.96 -15.18 8.94
C LYS A 148 3.27 -14.68 7.67
N ILE A 149 2.14 -13.99 7.81
CA ILE A 149 1.43 -13.35 6.70
C ILE A 149 1.86 -11.87 6.58
N MET A 150 2.10 -11.40 5.35
CA MET A 150 2.26 -9.98 4.98
C MET A 150 1.02 -9.48 4.23
N HIS A 151 0.80 -8.16 4.21
CA HIS A 151 -0.39 -7.55 3.58
C HIS A 151 -0.17 -7.19 2.11
N ARG A 152 1.00 -6.65 1.76
CA ARG A 152 1.44 -6.27 0.41
C ARG A 152 0.52 -5.30 -0.35
N ASP A 153 -0.37 -4.61 0.36
CA ASP A 153 -1.33 -3.64 -0.22
C ASP A 153 -1.89 -2.69 0.85
N ILE A 154 -1.01 -2.14 1.68
CA ILE A 154 -1.40 -1.08 2.63
C ILE A 154 -1.84 0.16 1.83
N SER A 155 -2.99 0.72 2.18
CA SER A 155 -3.59 1.87 1.49
C SER A 155 -4.61 2.61 2.37
N ASP A 156 -4.97 3.82 1.95
CA ASP A 156 -6.03 4.64 2.56
C ASP A 156 -7.42 3.96 2.58
N LYS A 157 -7.63 2.94 1.74
CA LYS A 157 -8.84 2.10 1.71
C LYS A 157 -8.73 0.80 2.52
N ASN A 158 -7.52 0.33 2.79
CA ASN A 158 -7.27 -0.94 3.50
C ASN A 158 -6.95 -0.76 4.98
N ILE A 159 -6.63 0.46 5.43
CA ILE A 159 -6.71 0.86 6.84
C ILE A 159 -8.00 1.66 7.03
N MET A 160 -8.90 1.16 7.88
CA MET A 160 -10.09 1.88 8.36
C MET A 160 -9.93 2.22 9.83
N PHE A 161 -10.75 3.14 10.34
CA PHE A 161 -10.96 3.27 11.78
C PHE A 161 -11.83 2.14 12.31
N ALA A 162 -11.54 1.70 13.54
CA ALA A 162 -12.27 0.65 14.22
C ALA A 162 -13.77 0.98 14.36
N PRO A 163 -14.68 0.00 14.15
CA PRO A 163 -16.09 0.20 14.41
C PRO A 163 -16.35 0.33 15.92
N ASP A 164 -17.07 1.38 16.31
CA ASP A 164 -17.46 1.60 17.71
C ASP A 164 -18.68 0.74 18.06
N THR A 165 -18.45 -0.57 18.25
CA THR A 165 -19.46 -1.54 18.67
C THR A 165 -18.92 -2.45 19.77
N ASP A 166 -19.77 -2.83 20.71
CA ASP A 166 -19.38 -3.72 21.81
C ASP A 166 -18.92 -5.10 21.31
N ALA A 167 -19.53 -5.63 20.24
CA ALA A 167 -19.09 -6.87 19.61
C ALA A 167 -17.64 -6.81 19.09
N TYR A 168 -17.21 -5.67 18.53
CA TYR A 168 -15.82 -5.45 18.14
C TYR A 168 -14.91 -5.31 19.36
N ARG A 169 -15.30 -4.49 20.33
CA ARG A 169 -14.53 -4.23 21.57
C ARG A 169 -14.31 -5.53 22.36
N GLU A 170 -15.33 -6.38 22.46
CA GLU A 170 -15.28 -7.68 23.14
C GLU A 170 -14.37 -8.68 22.41
N ARG A 171 -14.53 -8.84 21.08
CA ARG A 171 -13.65 -9.72 20.28
C ARG A 171 -12.17 -9.37 20.44
N ASN A 172 -11.86 -8.06 20.46
CA ASN A 172 -10.48 -7.62 20.59
C ASN A 172 -9.96 -7.81 22.03
N ARG A 173 -10.77 -7.59 23.08
CA ARG A 173 -10.35 -7.69 24.49
C ARG A 173 -9.60 -8.99 24.83
N GLU A 174 -10.02 -10.10 24.24
CA GLU A 174 -9.42 -11.43 24.44
C GLU A 174 -8.65 -11.95 23.22
N GLY A 175 -8.36 -11.12 22.22
CA GLY A 175 -7.69 -11.51 20.98
C GLY A 175 -6.16 -11.65 21.06
N TYR A 176 -5.53 -11.99 19.94
CA TYR A 176 -4.07 -12.02 19.81
C TYR A 176 -3.52 -10.60 19.58
N ALA A 177 -2.65 -10.20 20.49
CA ALA A 177 -2.01 -8.88 20.60
C ALA A 177 -0.70 -9.03 21.39
N GLU A 178 0.30 -9.67 20.75
CA GLU A 178 1.64 -9.83 21.30
C GLU A 178 2.38 -8.49 21.22
N VAL A 179 2.46 -7.94 20.01
CA VAL A 179 2.82 -6.53 19.80
C VAL A 179 1.67 -5.67 20.30
N LYS A 180 1.98 -4.81 21.28
CA LYS A 180 0.99 -4.00 22.01
C LYS A 180 0.39 -2.92 21.11
N PHE A 181 -0.90 -2.68 21.28
CA PHE A 181 -1.61 -1.57 20.66
C PHE A 181 -1.43 -0.28 21.47
N VAL A 182 -1.61 0.88 20.82
CA VAL A 182 -1.33 2.20 21.39
C VAL A 182 -2.10 2.45 22.69
N ASN A 183 -3.30 1.87 22.83
CA ASN A 183 -4.12 2.00 24.03
C ASN A 183 -3.50 1.31 25.26
N GLN A 184 -2.71 0.24 25.06
CA GLN A 184 -2.03 -0.51 26.13
C GLN A 184 -0.76 0.24 26.54
N VAL A 185 0.02 0.68 25.55
CA VAL A 185 1.24 1.47 25.71
C VAL A 185 0.95 2.79 26.44
N LEU A 186 -0.11 3.51 26.05
CA LEU A 186 -0.54 4.76 26.70
C LEU A 186 -1.23 4.58 28.06
N ALA A 187 -1.62 3.35 28.42
CA ALA A 187 -2.19 3.03 29.73
C ALA A 187 -1.12 2.77 30.80
N LYS A 188 0.12 2.43 30.40
CA LYS A 188 1.22 2.04 31.29
C LYS A 188 0.86 0.87 32.23
N ASP A 189 0.17 -0.13 31.67
CA ASP A 189 -0.36 -1.29 32.39
C ASP A 189 -0.25 -2.54 31.49
N GLU A 190 0.45 -3.58 31.96
CA GLU A 190 0.61 -4.84 31.23
C GLU A 190 -0.71 -5.62 31.06
N SER A 191 -1.63 -5.44 32.02
CA SER A 191 -2.95 -6.09 32.04
C SER A 191 -3.97 -5.41 31.11
N ALA A 192 -3.66 -4.19 30.65
CA ALA A 192 -4.49 -3.41 29.75
C ALA A 192 -4.83 -4.22 28.50
N LYS A 193 -6.13 -4.40 28.24
CA LYS A 193 -6.63 -5.19 27.13
C LYS A 193 -6.48 -4.42 25.80
N PRO A 194 -6.17 -5.08 24.68
CA PRO A 194 -6.03 -4.43 23.39
C PRO A 194 -7.38 -3.87 22.90
N ALA A 195 -7.39 -2.61 22.51
CA ALA A 195 -8.53 -1.87 21.99
C ALA A 195 -8.11 -1.04 20.76
N PRO A 196 -7.72 -1.72 19.65
CA PRO A 196 -7.17 -1.07 18.46
C PRO A 196 -8.12 -0.02 17.87
N GLN A 197 -7.56 1.13 17.53
CA GLN A 197 -8.26 2.26 16.89
C GLN A 197 -8.41 2.08 15.37
N CYS A 198 -7.71 1.12 14.77
CA CYS A 198 -7.87 0.74 13.37
C CYS A 198 -8.64 -0.57 13.18
N LEU A 199 -9.16 -0.75 11.96
CA LEU A 199 -9.59 -2.02 11.37
C LEU A 199 -8.86 -2.18 10.04
N MET A 200 -7.94 -3.13 9.94
CA MET A 200 -7.24 -3.48 8.72
C MET A 200 -8.06 -4.50 7.89
N VAL A 201 -8.20 -4.23 6.59
CA VAL A 201 -9.04 -5.00 5.68
C VAL A 201 -8.28 -5.42 4.41
N ASP A 202 -8.78 -6.46 3.75
CA ASP A 202 -8.35 -6.91 2.41
C ASP A 202 -6.94 -7.51 2.27
N LEU A 203 -6.75 -8.70 2.85
CA LEU A 203 -5.66 -9.62 2.45
C LEU A 203 -5.84 -10.22 1.04
N GLY A 204 -6.47 -9.49 0.10
CA GLY A 204 -6.66 -9.89 -1.30
C GLY A 204 -5.38 -9.96 -2.12
N ASN A 205 -4.30 -9.39 -1.58
CA ASN A 205 -2.97 -9.27 -2.17
C ASN A 205 -1.84 -9.77 -1.23
N GLY A 206 -2.20 -10.15 0.01
CA GLY A 206 -1.24 -10.63 1.01
C GLY A 206 -0.60 -11.95 0.66
N ALA A 207 0.48 -12.29 1.37
CA ALA A 207 1.25 -13.51 1.18
C ALA A 207 1.52 -14.22 2.50
N ASP A 208 1.42 -15.55 2.49
CA ASP A 208 1.74 -16.44 3.61
C ASP A 208 3.18 -16.95 3.41
N LEU A 209 4.10 -16.53 4.27
CA LEU A 209 5.51 -16.93 4.24
C LEU A 209 5.75 -18.26 4.99
N GLY A 210 4.73 -18.80 5.65
CA GLY A 210 4.76 -20.09 6.34
C GLY A 210 4.34 -21.25 5.45
N VAL A 211 4.45 -21.12 4.12
CA VAL A 211 4.15 -22.14 3.11
C VAL A 211 5.20 -22.04 2.00
N GLU A 212 5.72 -23.18 1.53
CA GLU A 212 6.70 -23.21 0.44
C GLU A 212 6.08 -22.83 -0.90
N HIS A 213 6.74 -21.91 -1.61
CA HIS A 213 6.27 -21.30 -2.84
C HIS A 213 7.41 -21.05 -3.84
N GLY A 214 7.07 -20.92 -5.12
CA GLY A 214 8.01 -20.40 -6.12
C GLY A 214 8.44 -18.98 -5.77
N LEU A 215 9.73 -18.69 -5.94
CA LEU A 215 10.36 -17.39 -5.62
C LEU A 215 9.58 -16.18 -6.18
N ASP A 216 9.00 -16.35 -7.37
CA ASP A 216 8.30 -15.32 -8.12
C ASP A 216 7.11 -14.70 -7.37
N ALA A 217 6.46 -15.44 -6.47
CA ALA A 217 5.27 -14.99 -5.73
C ALA A 217 5.49 -13.69 -4.93
N LEU A 218 6.71 -13.45 -4.46
CA LEU A 218 7.10 -12.22 -3.75
C LEU A 218 7.71 -11.16 -4.68
N THR A 219 8.06 -11.50 -5.91
CA THR A 219 8.62 -10.55 -6.91
C THR A 219 7.54 -9.74 -7.63
N GLU A 220 6.27 -10.17 -7.58
CA GLU A 220 5.16 -9.40 -8.13
C GLU A 220 5.09 -7.97 -7.51
N ARG A 221 4.96 -6.97 -8.38
CA ARG A 221 4.77 -5.53 -8.03
C ARG A 221 3.35 -5.28 -7.52
N ILE A 222 3.01 -5.88 -6.38
CA ILE A 222 1.69 -5.79 -5.76
C ILE A 222 1.66 -4.61 -4.77
N GLY A 223 0.58 -3.83 -4.87
CA GLY A 223 0.22 -2.74 -3.98
C GLY A 223 -0.73 -1.77 -4.68
N THR A 224 -1.25 -0.81 -3.92
CA THR A 224 -1.99 0.33 -4.44
C THR A 224 -0.98 1.35 -4.98
N PRO A 225 -1.04 1.75 -6.27
CA PRO A 225 0.04 2.48 -6.95
C PRO A 225 0.64 3.66 -6.18
N LYS A 226 -0.18 4.48 -5.54
CA LYS A 226 0.23 5.65 -4.74
C LYS A 226 1.06 5.31 -3.49
N PHE A 227 0.80 4.17 -2.86
CA PHE A 227 1.29 3.83 -1.52
C PHE A 227 2.36 2.73 -1.51
N ILE A 228 2.38 1.89 -2.53
CA ILE A 228 3.37 0.82 -2.71
C ILE A 228 4.81 1.29 -2.40
N ALA A 229 5.65 0.47 -1.78
CA ALA A 229 7.04 0.84 -1.48
C ALA A 229 7.88 1.06 -2.76
N ARG A 230 8.89 1.94 -2.72
CA ARG A 230 9.69 2.35 -3.90
C ARG A 230 10.41 1.19 -4.61
N SER A 231 10.97 0.25 -3.84
CA SER A 231 11.58 -0.98 -4.35
C SER A 231 10.57 -1.85 -5.10
N VAL A 232 9.37 -2.04 -4.52
CA VAL A 232 8.26 -2.81 -5.10
C VAL A 232 7.65 -2.11 -6.33
N SER A 233 7.62 -0.78 -6.31
CA SER A 233 7.24 0.07 -7.43
C SER A 233 8.19 -0.11 -8.62
N SER A 234 9.49 -0.07 -8.33
CA SER A 234 10.60 -0.24 -9.28
C SER A 234 10.82 -1.72 -9.68
N GLY A 235 10.29 -2.66 -8.89
CA GLY A 235 10.42 -4.12 -9.04
C GLY A 235 11.86 -4.63 -8.97
N GLU A 236 12.72 -3.91 -8.26
CA GLU A 236 14.15 -4.17 -8.13
C GLU A 236 14.62 -3.69 -6.75
N VAL A 237 15.76 -4.21 -6.29
CA VAL A 237 16.40 -3.72 -5.06
C VAL A 237 17.10 -2.40 -5.39
N LEU A 238 16.81 -1.35 -4.64
CA LEU A 238 17.31 -0.02 -4.93
C LEU A 238 18.82 0.10 -4.63
N SER A 239 19.51 0.99 -5.34
CA SER A 239 20.97 1.13 -5.26
C SER A 239 21.47 1.62 -3.89
N VAL A 240 22.32 0.82 -3.21
CA VAL A 240 23.00 1.16 -1.93
C VAL A 240 23.59 2.57 -1.93
N LYS A 241 24.21 3.01 -3.03
CA LYS A 241 24.83 4.34 -3.11
C LYS A 241 23.83 5.51 -2.99
N ALA A 242 22.56 5.30 -3.36
CA ALA A 242 21.50 6.31 -3.24
C ALA A 242 20.68 6.11 -1.94
N PHE A 243 20.44 4.86 -1.56
CA PHE A 243 19.58 4.47 -0.43
C PHE A 243 20.38 3.75 0.67
N SER A 244 21.53 4.32 1.02
CA SER A 244 22.39 3.81 2.10
C SER A 244 21.71 3.96 3.46
N SER A 245 21.89 2.97 4.33
CA SER A 245 21.51 3.01 5.75
C SER A 245 22.60 3.58 6.67
N ALA A 246 23.75 4.01 6.13
CA ALA A 246 24.85 4.54 6.93
C ALA A 246 24.43 5.85 7.63
N GLY A 247 24.64 5.93 8.95
CA GLY A 247 24.20 7.07 9.77
C GLY A 247 22.69 7.14 10.04
N VAL A 248 21.90 6.12 9.68
CA VAL A 248 20.46 6.07 9.95
C VAL A 248 20.20 5.31 11.25
N GLU A 249 20.08 6.05 12.35
CA GLU A 249 19.84 5.50 13.68
C GLU A 249 18.35 5.23 13.96
N LEU A 250 18.08 4.24 14.81
CA LEU A 250 16.73 3.97 15.31
C LEU A 250 16.35 5.01 16.37
N ALA A 251 15.23 5.71 16.16
CA ALA A 251 14.77 6.79 17.03
C ALA A 251 14.78 6.39 18.52
N GLN A 252 15.55 7.12 19.32
CA GLN A 252 15.61 6.94 20.77
C GLN A 252 14.36 7.55 21.42
N ILE A 253 13.90 6.91 22.49
CA ILE A 253 12.74 7.37 23.27
C ILE A 253 13.23 7.88 24.61
N GLU A 254 13.19 9.21 24.79
CA GLU A 254 13.76 9.90 25.95
C GLU A 254 12.70 10.48 26.92
N GLY A 255 13.13 10.79 28.14
CA GLY A 255 12.37 11.59 29.10
C GLY A 255 11.03 10.98 29.50
N VAL A 256 9.95 11.76 29.42
CA VAL A 256 8.58 11.38 29.83
C VAL A 256 8.04 10.17 29.06
N LEU A 257 8.63 9.84 27.90
CA LEU A 257 8.25 8.72 27.06
C LEU A 257 8.90 7.39 27.49
N THR A 258 9.95 7.43 28.33
CA THR A 258 10.69 6.23 28.80
C THR A 258 9.75 5.22 29.45
N ASP A 259 8.82 5.68 30.28
CA ASP A 259 7.77 4.85 30.88
C ASP A 259 6.97 4.11 29.80
N CYS A 260 6.46 4.83 28.78
CA CYS A 260 5.63 4.25 27.72
C CYS A 260 6.43 3.24 26.89
N TYR A 261 7.71 3.47 26.67
CA TYR A 261 8.61 2.55 25.98
C TYR A 261 8.82 1.23 26.72
N GLN A 262 8.73 1.19 28.05
CA GLN A 262 8.73 -0.07 28.81
C GLN A 262 7.49 -0.93 28.54
N PHE A 263 6.36 -0.32 28.15
CA PHE A 263 5.12 -1.03 27.78
C PHE A 263 4.98 -1.25 26.27
N MET A 264 5.91 -0.73 25.46
CA MET A 264 6.09 -1.18 24.08
C MET A 264 6.82 -2.54 24.08
N HIS A 265 6.43 -3.47 23.21
CA HIS A 265 7.04 -4.82 23.10
C HIS A 265 8.37 -4.77 22.32
N THR A 266 9.35 -4.00 22.82
CA THR A 266 10.37 -3.35 21.97
C THR A 266 11.78 -3.29 22.55
N THR A 267 11.99 -3.92 23.70
CA THR A 267 13.34 -4.17 24.26
C THR A 267 14.20 -5.05 23.34
N GLU A 268 13.55 -5.81 22.45
CA GLU A 268 14.15 -6.66 21.40
C GLU A 268 15.14 -5.92 20.49
N TYR A 269 14.94 -4.62 20.25
CA TYR A 269 15.71 -3.82 19.29
C TYR A 269 16.50 -2.69 19.99
N GLN A 270 17.06 -3.01 21.16
CA GLN A 270 17.99 -2.13 21.88
C GLN A 270 19.46 -2.32 21.47
N ALA A 271 19.75 -3.31 20.63
CA ALA A 271 21.06 -3.41 19.99
C ALA A 271 21.31 -2.16 19.12
N GLU A 272 22.43 -1.50 19.36
CA GLU A 272 22.89 -0.34 18.58
C GLU A 272 22.88 -0.69 17.08
N VAL A 273 22.39 0.22 16.23
CA VAL A 273 22.75 0.23 14.80
C VAL A 273 24.18 0.79 14.71
N GLY A 274 25.11 0.08 15.36
CA GLY A 274 26.39 0.64 15.78
C GLY A 274 27.30 0.96 14.61
N ASP A 275 27.94 2.13 14.68
CA ASP A 275 29.03 2.57 13.82
C ASP A 275 30.30 1.73 14.07
N SER A 276 30.22 0.44 13.74
CA SER A 276 31.41 -0.35 13.47
C SER A 276 31.89 0.02 12.06
N PRO A 277 33.07 0.66 11.88
CA PRO A 277 33.57 1.01 10.54
C PRO A 277 33.94 -0.21 9.67
N SER A 278 33.65 -1.44 10.14
CA SER A 278 33.70 -2.68 9.38
C SER A 278 32.33 -3.21 8.90
N SER A 279 31.18 -2.66 9.35
CA SER A 279 29.83 -3.12 8.96
C SER A 279 29.37 -2.61 7.59
N THR A 280 30.32 -2.39 6.67
CA THR A 280 29.99 -2.50 5.25
C THR A 280 29.58 -3.95 5.01
N PRO A 281 28.41 -4.25 4.43
CA PRO A 281 28.11 -5.63 4.03
C PRO A 281 29.25 -6.12 3.13
N PRO A 282 29.80 -7.34 3.33
CA PRO A 282 30.92 -7.82 2.53
C PRO A 282 30.54 -7.75 1.06
N GLU A 283 31.50 -7.36 0.20
CA GLU A 283 31.22 -6.96 -1.20
C GLU A 283 30.50 -8.05 -2.03
N THR A 284 30.55 -9.30 -1.56
CA THR A 284 29.76 -10.44 -2.06
C THR A 284 28.26 -10.39 -1.74
N THR A 285 27.81 -9.99 -0.54
CA THR A 285 26.36 -9.96 -0.23
C THR A 285 25.64 -8.83 -0.96
N LEU A 286 26.36 -7.72 -1.21
CA LEU A 286 25.91 -6.59 -2.04
C LEU A 286 25.54 -6.98 -3.48
N ALA A 287 26.11 -8.08 -4.00
CA ALA A 287 25.92 -8.52 -5.39
C ALA A 287 24.76 -9.52 -5.58
N GLU A 288 24.18 -10.06 -4.50
CA GLU A 288 23.26 -11.20 -4.55
C GLU A 288 21.82 -10.87 -4.11
N ALA A 289 21.55 -9.65 -3.65
CA ALA A 289 20.25 -9.19 -3.18
C ALA A 289 19.18 -9.21 -4.30
N LYS A 290 18.45 -10.33 -4.41
CA LYS A 290 17.29 -10.46 -5.31
C LYS A 290 16.09 -9.72 -4.75
N PHE A 291 15.38 -8.99 -5.61
CA PHE A 291 14.16 -8.31 -5.22
C PHE A 291 13.08 -9.31 -4.80
N ALA A 292 12.56 -9.14 -3.59
CA ALA A 292 11.37 -9.82 -3.07
C ALA A 292 10.63 -8.85 -2.15
N HIS A 293 9.30 -8.95 -2.09
CA HIS A 293 8.50 -8.16 -1.17
C HIS A 293 8.78 -8.61 0.28
N GLN A 294 9.29 -7.72 1.12
CA GLN A 294 9.63 -7.95 2.52
C GLN A 294 8.75 -7.10 3.44
N LEU A 295 8.74 -7.42 4.74
CA LEU A 295 7.83 -6.81 5.72
C LEU A 295 7.98 -5.28 5.81
N PHE A 296 9.20 -4.75 5.71
CA PHE A 296 9.44 -3.31 5.74
C PHE A 296 8.79 -2.53 4.57
N HIS A 297 8.40 -3.19 3.48
CA HIS A 297 7.63 -2.54 2.40
C HIS A 297 6.20 -2.20 2.82
N ASP A 298 5.57 -3.02 3.67
CA ASP A 298 4.26 -2.68 4.25
C ASP A 298 4.41 -1.51 5.26
N ALA A 299 5.56 -1.39 5.95
CA ALA A 299 5.89 -0.22 6.78
C ALA A 299 6.08 1.07 5.94
N GLU A 300 6.88 1.03 4.87
CA GLU A 300 7.03 2.17 3.94
C GLU A 300 5.67 2.56 3.33
N SER A 301 4.85 1.57 2.98
CA SER A 301 3.50 1.81 2.46
C SER A 301 2.58 2.45 3.50
N THR A 302 2.74 2.10 4.78
CA THR A 302 2.05 2.77 5.89
C THR A 302 2.48 4.24 6.00
N PHE A 303 3.77 4.56 5.88
CA PHE A 303 4.23 5.96 5.81
C PHE A 303 3.60 6.73 4.64
N TRP A 304 3.55 6.15 3.44
CA TRP A 304 2.98 6.84 2.28
C TRP A 304 1.49 7.16 2.47
N VAL A 305 0.73 6.31 3.19
CA VAL A 305 -0.64 6.62 3.62
C VAL A 305 -0.66 7.81 4.60
N ILE A 306 0.22 7.82 5.60
CA ILE A 306 0.32 8.90 6.59
C ILE A 306 0.64 10.24 5.93
N ALA A 307 1.71 10.31 5.13
CA ALA A 307 2.15 11.52 4.44
C ALA A 307 1.09 12.05 3.47
N TRP A 308 0.46 11.19 2.67
CA TRP A 308 -0.65 11.56 1.76
C TRP A 308 -1.86 12.11 2.50
N THR A 309 -2.24 11.47 3.61
CA THR A 309 -3.42 11.87 4.41
C THR A 309 -3.18 13.22 5.07
N LEU A 310 -2.02 13.44 5.69
CA LEU A 310 -1.69 14.69 6.36
C LEU A 310 -1.49 15.85 5.37
N ALA A 311 -0.83 15.62 4.22
CA ALA A 311 -0.67 16.65 3.19
C ALA A 311 -2.01 17.14 2.59
N ARG A 312 -3.04 16.29 2.58
CA ARG A 312 -4.41 16.64 2.17
C ARG A 312 -5.35 17.01 3.32
N SER A 313 -4.85 17.03 4.55
CA SER A 313 -5.63 17.46 5.71
C SER A 313 -5.49 18.95 5.93
N ILE A 314 -6.54 19.55 6.49
CA ILE A 314 -6.57 20.91 7.01
C ILE A 314 -7.12 20.85 8.43
N LYS A 315 -6.82 21.84 9.26
CA LYS A 315 -7.45 21.97 10.59
C LYS A 315 -8.91 22.40 10.42
N THR A 316 -9.79 21.85 11.26
CA THR A 316 -11.23 22.13 11.19
C THR A 316 -11.51 23.62 11.43
N GLY A 317 -12.14 24.27 10.44
CA GLY A 317 -12.49 25.69 10.49
C GLY A 317 -11.44 26.67 9.95
N SER A 318 -10.28 26.20 9.48
CA SER A 318 -9.28 27.06 8.82
C SER A 318 -9.68 27.44 7.38
N GLU A 319 -9.19 28.59 6.90
CA GLU A 319 -9.32 28.99 5.48
C GLU A 319 -8.36 28.17 4.59
N GLN A 320 -8.75 27.93 3.33
CA GLN A 320 -7.89 27.33 2.32
C GLN A 320 -6.76 28.28 1.88
N GLU A 321 -5.60 27.73 1.53
CA GLU A 321 -4.49 28.51 0.95
C GLU A 321 -4.88 29.11 -0.41
N LYS A 322 -4.82 30.45 -0.51
CA LYS A 322 -5.06 31.18 -1.77
C LYS A 322 -3.98 30.89 -2.81
N GLU A 323 -2.74 30.70 -2.34
CA GLU A 323 -1.57 30.35 -3.14
C GLU A 323 -0.81 29.23 -2.41
N PRO A 324 -1.17 27.95 -2.62
CA PRO A 324 -0.51 26.84 -1.96
C PRO A 324 0.95 26.68 -2.42
N TYR A 325 1.81 26.20 -1.53
CA TYR A 325 3.22 25.98 -1.82
C TYR A 325 3.47 25.06 -3.03
N ILE A 326 4.53 25.37 -3.78
CA ILE A 326 4.95 24.57 -4.94
C ILE A 326 5.31 23.13 -4.54
N LYS A 327 5.86 22.90 -3.33
CA LYS A 327 6.20 21.54 -2.87
C LYS A 327 4.95 20.70 -2.58
N PHE A 328 3.90 21.25 -1.94
CA PHE A 328 2.59 20.58 -1.86
C PHE A 328 2.03 20.28 -3.25
N SER A 329 2.12 21.23 -4.18
CA SER A 329 1.67 21.03 -5.58
C SER A 329 2.43 19.88 -6.26
N GLN A 330 3.75 19.83 -6.12
CA GLN A 330 4.59 18.74 -6.64
C GLN A 330 4.26 17.39 -5.98
N PHE A 331 4.13 17.35 -4.65
CA PHE A 331 3.79 16.13 -3.90
C PHE A 331 2.40 15.60 -4.28
N PHE A 332 1.38 16.46 -4.30
CA PHE A 332 0.00 16.09 -4.63
C PHE A 332 -0.09 15.49 -6.02
N TYR A 333 0.51 16.14 -7.04
CA TYR A 333 0.45 15.64 -8.42
C TYR A 333 1.27 14.37 -8.58
N THR A 334 2.51 14.32 -8.05
CA THR A 334 3.38 13.14 -8.15
C THR A 334 2.73 11.90 -7.52
N MET A 335 2.15 12.03 -6.31
CA MET A 335 1.43 10.94 -5.64
C MET A 335 0.11 10.58 -6.35
N SER A 336 -0.53 11.53 -7.03
CA SER A 336 -1.78 11.31 -7.77
C SER A 336 -1.57 10.63 -9.13
N THR A 337 -0.43 10.88 -9.79
CA THR A 337 -0.06 10.24 -11.06
C THR A 337 0.88 9.04 -10.89
N HIS A 338 1.32 8.71 -9.67
CA HIS A 338 2.29 7.64 -9.48
C HIS A 338 1.73 6.28 -9.92
N TYR A 339 2.47 5.63 -10.82
CA TYR A 339 2.12 4.33 -11.36
C TYR A 339 3.38 3.46 -11.55
N PRO A 340 3.46 2.28 -10.90
CA PRO A 340 4.55 1.32 -11.10
C PRO A 340 4.68 0.86 -12.56
N MET A 341 5.76 1.27 -13.23
CA MET A 341 6.04 0.92 -14.62
C MET A 341 7.16 -0.12 -14.71
N PRO A 342 6.96 -1.26 -15.42
CA PRO A 342 7.99 -2.27 -15.62
C PRO A 342 9.28 -1.69 -16.23
N GLY A 343 10.41 -1.82 -15.53
CA GLY A 343 11.69 -1.25 -15.96
C GLY A 343 11.75 0.29 -15.99
N GLY A 344 10.76 0.98 -15.40
CA GLY A 344 10.77 2.42 -15.18
C GLY A 344 11.01 2.74 -13.69
N ASN A 345 11.75 3.83 -13.45
CA ASN A 345 11.96 4.37 -12.11
C ASN A 345 10.63 4.73 -11.44
N ASP A 346 10.60 4.66 -10.11
CA ASP A 346 9.52 5.25 -9.31
C ASP A 346 9.40 6.77 -9.61
N THR A 347 8.21 7.23 -10.02
CA THR A 347 8.01 8.67 -10.33
C THR A 347 8.09 9.57 -9.10
N ARG A 348 8.07 9.02 -7.89
CA ARG A 348 8.37 9.73 -6.64
C ARG A 348 9.88 9.98 -6.45
N GLN A 349 10.71 9.72 -7.47
CA GLN A 349 12.16 9.96 -7.44
C GLN A 349 12.58 11.38 -7.04
N PHE A 350 11.73 12.39 -7.25
CA PHE A 350 11.97 13.73 -6.70
C PHE A 350 12.18 13.73 -5.17
N PHE A 351 11.49 12.83 -4.46
CA PHE A 351 11.57 12.63 -3.01
C PHE A 351 12.60 11.56 -2.59
N HIS A 352 13.40 11.00 -3.51
CA HIS A 352 14.43 10.00 -3.15
C HIS A 352 15.67 10.61 -2.48
N HIS A 353 15.91 11.90 -2.73
CA HIS A 353 16.84 12.72 -1.97
C HIS A 353 16.20 13.13 -0.64
N HIS A 354 16.98 13.43 0.41
CA HIS A 354 16.44 13.74 1.75
C HIS A 354 15.39 14.86 1.68
N VAL A 355 14.16 14.52 2.06
CA VAL A 355 13.05 15.46 2.22
C VAL A 355 13.13 16.04 3.63
N THR A 356 13.49 17.30 3.76
CA THR A 356 13.79 17.92 5.06
C THR A 356 12.53 18.32 5.84
N THR A 357 12.69 18.79 7.07
CA THR A 357 11.57 19.38 7.83
C THR A 357 10.95 20.55 7.04
N GLU A 358 11.76 21.43 6.46
CA GLU A 358 11.31 22.59 5.66
C GLU A 358 10.67 22.18 4.33
N ASP A 359 10.98 20.99 3.80
CA ASP A 359 10.19 20.37 2.72
C ASP A 359 8.81 19.96 3.22
N TRP A 360 8.72 19.26 4.35
CA TRP A 360 7.43 18.82 4.91
C TRP A 360 6.55 19.98 5.39
N GLU A 361 7.11 21.05 5.98
CA GLU A 361 6.40 22.29 6.29
C GLU A 361 5.77 22.92 5.04
N SER A 362 6.45 22.81 3.89
CA SER A 362 5.97 23.29 2.58
C SER A 362 5.04 22.29 1.86
N ILE A 363 4.91 21.05 2.34
CA ILE A 363 4.03 20.00 1.78
C ILE A 363 2.72 19.92 2.60
N LEU A 364 2.78 20.15 3.90
CA LEU A 364 1.64 20.19 4.81
C LEU A 364 0.84 21.50 4.68
N HIS A 365 -0.34 21.54 5.28
CA HIS A 365 -1.06 22.80 5.52
C HIS A 365 -0.38 23.54 6.68
N PRO A 366 -0.30 24.90 6.71
CA PRO A 366 0.35 25.64 7.79
C PRO A 366 -0.10 25.26 9.21
N ASP A 367 -1.40 25.03 9.46
CA ASP A 367 -1.91 24.54 10.76
C ASP A 367 -1.38 23.16 11.19
N LEU A 368 -0.86 22.37 10.25
CA LEU A 368 -0.33 21.02 10.48
C LEU A 368 1.20 20.95 10.41
N ALA A 369 1.89 22.07 10.12
CA ALA A 369 3.35 22.13 9.97
C ALA A 369 4.12 21.60 11.21
N ILE A 370 3.51 21.61 12.40
CA ILE A 370 4.04 21.00 13.64
C ILE A 370 4.34 19.48 13.53
N LEU A 371 3.81 18.81 12.50
CA LEU A 371 4.06 17.41 12.16
C LEU A 371 5.23 17.20 11.17
N ALA A 372 5.81 18.27 10.63
CA ALA A 372 6.85 18.19 9.61
C ALA A 372 8.08 17.42 10.08
N THR A 373 8.53 17.63 11.32
CA THR A 373 9.64 16.89 11.92
C THR A 373 9.33 15.41 12.12
N MET A 374 8.08 15.05 12.46
CA MET A 374 7.66 13.64 12.53
C MET A 374 7.78 12.99 11.15
N LEU A 375 7.29 13.64 10.09
CA LEU A 375 7.39 13.13 8.72
C LEU A 375 8.83 13.10 8.20
N ALA A 376 9.68 14.07 8.55
CA ALA A 376 11.09 14.07 8.20
C ALA A 376 11.81 12.85 8.82
N ASN A 377 11.67 12.64 10.13
CA ASN A 377 12.32 11.54 10.85
C ASN A 377 11.78 10.17 10.40
N MET A 378 10.47 10.06 10.13
CA MET A 378 9.88 8.83 9.57
C MET A 378 10.39 8.58 8.14
N PHE A 379 10.51 9.62 7.32
CA PHE A 379 11.05 9.49 5.98
C PHE A 379 12.53 9.08 6.01
N GLU A 380 13.33 9.66 6.89
CA GLU A 380 14.75 9.33 7.05
C GLU A 380 14.97 7.85 7.36
N TYR A 381 14.16 7.25 8.24
CA TYR A 381 14.30 5.84 8.59
C TYR A 381 13.79 4.88 7.51
N ILE A 382 12.75 5.22 6.74
CA ILE A 382 12.32 4.37 5.61
C ILE A 382 13.13 4.60 4.33
N ARG A 383 13.87 5.71 4.23
CA ARG A 383 14.60 6.09 3.00
C ARG A 383 15.60 5.01 2.52
N PRO A 384 16.35 4.30 3.39
CA PRO A 384 17.28 3.27 2.95
C PRO A 384 16.62 2.08 2.27
N GLU A 385 17.42 1.33 1.51
CA GLU A 385 17.04 0.03 0.99
C GLU A 385 17.47 -1.06 1.98
N TRP A 386 16.56 -1.38 2.90
CA TRP A 386 16.81 -2.32 3.99
C TRP A 386 16.99 -3.77 3.52
N ALA A 387 16.69 -4.09 2.25
CA ALA A 387 17.04 -5.39 1.66
C ALA A 387 18.55 -5.69 1.64
N HIS A 388 19.42 -4.66 1.74
CA HIS A 388 20.88 -4.83 1.90
C HIS A 388 21.33 -5.09 3.34
N ARG A 389 20.40 -5.13 4.30
CA ARG A 389 20.64 -5.36 5.74
C ARG A 389 19.87 -6.58 6.26
N PRO A 390 20.10 -7.79 5.71
CA PRO A 390 19.47 -9.03 6.18
C PRO A 390 19.93 -9.48 7.58
N ASP A 391 20.89 -8.75 8.17
CA ASP A 391 21.32 -8.87 9.56
C ASP A 391 20.36 -8.20 10.56
N LEU A 392 19.48 -7.29 10.09
CA LEU A 392 18.44 -6.66 10.90
C LEU A 392 17.18 -7.51 10.94
N ASP A 393 16.46 -7.47 12.06
CA ASP A 393 15.18 -8.17 12.20
C ASP A 393 14.11 -7.60 11.24
N ALA A 394 13.24 -8.45 10.71
CA ALA A 394 12.25 -8.07 9.70
C ALA A 394 11.28 -6.95 10.13
N GLU A 395 11.07 -6.73 11.44
CA GLU A 395 10.14 -5.74 11.98
C GLU A 395 10.77 -4.37 12.30
N HIS A 396 12.08 -4.18 12.12
CA HIS A 396 12.81 -2.97 12.56
C HIS A 396 12.26 -1.64 12.00
N VAL A 397 11.69 -1.65 10.78
CA VAL A 397 11.08 -0.45 10.18
C VAL A 397 9.69 -0.17 10.76
N HIS A 398 8.87 -1.20 11.02
CA HIS A 398 7.60 -1.01 11.75
C HIS A 398 7.87 -0.49 13.17
N GLU A 399 8.89 -1.02 13.83
CA GLU A 399 9.38 -0.55 15.12
C GLU A 399 9.70 0.95 15.11
N ALA A 400 10.57 1.39 14.20
CA ALA A 400 10.94 2.80 14.08
C ALA A 400 9.73 3.72 13.86
N LEU A 401 8.82 3.35 12.95
CA LEU A 401 7.60 4.12 12.70
C LEU A 401 6.68 4.14 13.94
N MET A 402 6.57 3.04 14.69
CA MET A 402 5.80 3.00 15.94
C MET A 402 6.41 3.92 17.02
N ARG A 403 7.74 3.97 17.15
CA ARG A 403 8.40 4.91 18.09
C ARG A 403 8.11 6.37 17.73
N LEU A 404 8.30 6.74 16.46
CA LEU A 404 8.09 8.10 15.97
C LEU A 404 6.61 8.53 16.07
N LEU A 405 5.68 7.63 15.79
CA LEU A 405 4.25 7.86 16.02
C LEU A 405 3.94 8.04 17.51
N LEU A 406 4.51 7.24 18.42
CA LEU A 406 4.26 7.38 19.86
C LEU A 406 4.78 8.72 20.42
N ILE A 407 5.97 9.15 19.98
CA ILE A 407 6.55 10.46 20.34
C ILE A 407 5.54 11.58 20.03
N GLU A 408 5.01 11.61 18.80
CA GLU A 408 4.07 12.64 18.38
C GLU A 408 2.68 12.49 19.03
N ILE A 409 2.18 11.26 19.21
CA ILE A 409 0.91 10.99 19.90
C ILE A 409 0.92 11.52 21.34
N VAL A 410 2.00 11.28 22.09
CA VAL A 410 2.13 11.78 23.47
C VAL A 410 2.34 13.30 23.51
N LYS A 411 3.14 13.86 22.59
CA LYS A 411 3.29 15.33 22.41
C LYS A 411 1.92 15.98 22.18
N ILE A 412 1.09 15.43 21.29
CA ILE A 412 -0.26 15.93 21.01
C ILE A 412 -1.19 15.73 22.21
N LYS A 413 -1.18 14.56 22.87
CA LYS A 413 -1.98 14.25 24.07
C LYS A 413 -1.71 15.20 25.24
N ASN A 414 -0.47 15.68 25.36
CA ASN A 414 -0.05 16.66 26.37
C ASN A 414 -0.31 18.13 25.96
N SER A 415 -0.95 18.34 24.81
CA SER A 415 -1.27 19.65 24.23
C SER A 415 -2.77 19.75 23.86
N THR A 416 -3.17 20.77 23.12
CA THR A 416 -4.53 20.82 22.55
C THR A 416 -4.58 19.91 21.32
N ASN A 417 -5.37 18.84 21.35
CA ASN A 417 -5.61 18.00 20.16
C ASN A 417 -6.09 18.88 19.00
N ILE A 418 -5.45 18.73 17.84
CA ILE A 418 -5.87 19.40 16.61
C ILE A 418 -7.04 18.61 16.02
N ASP A 419 -8.19 19.27 15.92
CA ASP A 419 -9.30 18.77 15.11
C ASP A 419 -9.00 19.04 13.63
N ILE A 420 -9.16 18.02 12.80
CA ILE A 420 -8.76 18.01 11.39
C ILE A 420 -9.92 17.61 10.48
N HIS A 421 -9.85 18.05 9.23
CA HIS A 421 -10.72 17.62 8.14
C HIS A 421 -9.87 16.85 7.13
N ILE A 422 -9.89 15.52 7.24
CA ILE A 422 -9.07 14.63 6.41
C ILE A 422 -9.55 14.69 4.96
N GLY A 423 -8.63 14.96 4.04
CA GLY A 423 -8.95 15.18 2.63
C GLY A 423 -9.62 16.53 2.32
N GLY A 424 -9.78 17.39 3.33
CA GLY A 424 -10.48 18.68 3.27
C GLY A 424 -9.64 19.87 2.78
N ARG A 425 -8.34 19.69 2.51
CA ARG A 425 -7.51 20.70 1.84
C ARG A 425 -7.75 20.64 0.33
N ASP A 426 -7.91 21.79 -0.31
CA ASP A 426 -8.18 21.88 -1.75
C ASP A 426 -7.07 21.25 -2.60
N SER A 427 -7.46 20.76 -3.79
CA SER A 427 -6.50 20.25 -4.77
C SER A 427 -5.70 21.41 -5.36
N PRO A 428 -4.35 21.39 -5.29
CA PRO A 428 -3.54 22.51 -5.76
C PRO A 428 -3.59 22.67 -7.29
N PRO A 429 -3.24 23.85 -7.83
CA PRO A 429 -3.03 24.02 -9.25
C PRO A 429 -1.89 23.10 -9.75
N PRO A 430 -1.89 22.68 -11.03
CA PRO A 430 -0.81 21.88 -11.59
C PRO A 430 0.50 22.68 -11.53
N PRO A 431 1.62 22.07 -11.09
CA PRO A 431 2.92 22.74 -11.14
C PRO A 431 3.32 23.04 -12.61
N PRO A 432 4.14 24.07 -12.87
CA PRO A 432 4.46 24.51 -14.24
C PRO A 432 5.02 23.37 -15.10
N GLY A 433 4.36 23.09 -16.22
CA GLY A 433 4.73 22.02 -17.15
C GLY A 433 4.10 20.66 -16.87
N ALA A 434 3.33 20.50 -15.79
CA ALA A 434 2.51 19.30 -15.58
C ALA A 434 1.16 19.40 -16.28
N ASP A 435 0.69 18.28 -16.86
CA ASP A 435 -0.67 18.16 -17.36
C ASP A 435 -1.71 18.30 -16.25
N ARG A 436 -2.91 18.79 -16.59
CA ARG A 436 -4.04 18.76 -15.67
C ARG A 436 -4.42 17.31 -15.38
N LEU A 437 -4.56 16.97 -14.10
CA LEU A 437 -5.11 15.69 -13.66
C LEU A 437 -6.49 15.45 -14.32
N PRO A 438 -6.78 14.21 -14.76
CA PRO A 438 -8.14 13.81 -15.11
C PRO A 438 -9.10 14.14 -13.96
N SER A 439 -10.30 14.63 -14.28
CA SER A 439 -11.27 15.09 -13.27
C SER A 439 -11.75 13.99 -12.32
N SER A 440 -11.55 12.72 -12.67
CA SER A 440 -11.76 11.54 -11.81
C SER A 440 -10.70 11.36 -10.71
N ILE A 441 -9.61 12.12 -10.73
CA ILE A 441 -8.54 12.11 -9.70
C ILE A 441 -8.67 13.33 -8.78
N THR A 442 -9.18 14.46 -9.28
CA THR A 442 -9.41 15.68 -8.49
C THR A 442 -10.72 15.65 -7.69
N SER A 443 -11.69 14.80 -8.04
CA SER A 443 -12.88 14.59 -7.21
C SER A 443 -12.61 13.52 -6.15
N SER A 444 -13.07 13.75 -4.92
CA SER A 444 -13.06 12.76 -3.82
C SER A 444 -13.90 11.49 -4.08
N HIS A 445 -14.54 11.39 -5.25
CA HIS A 445 -15.26 10.22 -5.71
C HIS A 445 -14.39 9.38 -6.65
N THR A 446 -14.19 8.14 -6.23
CA THR A 446 -13.36 7.07 -6.77
C THR A 446 -13.09 7.01 -8.29
N LYS A 447 -11.80 6.79 -8.62
CA LYS A 447 -11.31 5.66 -9.46
C LYS A 447 -9.78 5.60 -9.43
N SER A 448 -9.21 4.39 -9.34
CA SER A 448 -7.76 4.14 -9.51
C SER A 448 -7.55 3.02 -10.51
N LEU A 449 -6.70 3.27 -11.51
CA LEU A 449 -6.41 2.34 -12.60
C LEU A 449 -5.26 1.40 -12.21
N ALA A 450 -5.37 0.12 -12.56
CA ALA A 450 -4.32 -0.88 -12.35
C ALA A 450 -4.31 -1.92 -13.48
N LEU A 451 -3.43 -1.71 -14.46
CA LEU A 451 -3.31 -2.44 -15.73
C LEU A 451 -1.99 -3.25 -15.74
N SER A 452 -2.06 -4.56 -15.90
CA SER A 452 -0.90 -5.46 -15.92
C SER A 452 -0.25 -5.61 -17.30
N GLN A 453 1.02 -5.99 -17.32
CA GLN A 453 1.79 -6.39 -18.51
C GLN A 453 1.05 -7.42 -19.38
N ALA A 454 1.14 -7.28 -20.72
CA ALA A 454 0.87 -8.35 -21.70
C ALA A 454 1.34 -7.99 -23.13
N SER A 455 2.63 -7.72 -23.33
CA SER A 455 3.37 -7.81 -24.62
C SER A 455 4.81 -7.34 -24.39
N GLY A 456 5.83 -7.87 -25.07
CA GLY A 456 5.82 -8.79 -26.21
C GLY A 456 6.47 -8.14 -27.42
N SER A 457 7.81 -8.15 -27.46
CA SER A 457 8.58 -7.44 -28.49
C SER A 457 8.43 -8.11 -29.86
N MET A 458 7.87 -7.39 -30.82
CA MET A 458 8.17 -7.57 -32.25
C MET A 458 8.22 -6.20 -32.93
N GLY A 459 9.41 -5.80 -33.39
CA GLY A 459 9.57 -4.64 -34.25
C GLY A 459 9.28 -4.99 -35.70
N LEU A 460 8.64 -4.07 -36.43
CA LEU A 460 8.52 -4.13 -37.89
C LEU A 460 8.90 -2.78 -38.51
N GLN A 461 9.56 -2.84 -39.66
CA GLN A 461 9.95 -1.68 -40.45
C GLN A 461 8.78 -1.13 -41.26
N PRO A 462 8.66 0.20 -41.45
CA PRO A 462 7.77 0.77 -42.47
C PRO A 462 8.49 0.85 -43.82
N SER A 463 8.18 -0.07 -44.73
CA SER A 463 8.68 -0.05 -46.11
C SER A 463 7.74 0.70 -47.06
N GLY A 464 8.21 1.85 -47.55
CA GLY A 464 8.06 2.30 -48.95
C GLY A 464 6.68 2.67 -49.53
N MET A 465 6.63 3.87 -50.13
CA MET A 465 5.61 4.33 -51.10
C MET A 465 4.20 4.61 -50.53
N GLY A 466 3.45 5.60 -51.03
CA GLY A 466 3.81 6.65 -51.98
C GLY A 466 2.57 7.30 -52.58
N GLY A 467 2.46 8.63 -52.51
CA GLY A 467 1.31 9.36 -53.06
C GLY A 467 1.46 10.87 -52.92
N ALA A 468 1.63 11.57 -54.04
CA ALA A 468 1.68 13.03 -54.08
C ALA A 468 0.27 13.63 -54.20
N GLY A 469 0.00 14.69 -53.44
CA GLY A 469 -1.27 15.42 -53.47
C GLY A 469 -1.07 16.89 -53.08
N SER A 470 -1.03 17.77 -54.07
CA SER A 470 -0.79 19.21 -53.90
C SER A 470 -2.09 20.00 -53.72
N GLY A 471 -2.13 21.00 -52.83
CA GLY A 471 -3.21 22.00 -52.86
C GLY A 471 -3.20 23.05 -51.74
N SER A 472 -3.33 24.33 -52.13
CA SER A 472 -3.82 25.50 -51.36
C SER A 472 -3.31 25.68 -49.91
N VAL A 473 -2.40 26.61 -49.64
CA VAL A 473 -2.69 28.06 -49.44
C VAL A 473 -3.75 28.32 -48.36
N GLY A 474 -3.30 28.89 -47.23
CA GLY A 474 -4.11 29.29 -46.08
C GLY A 474 -3.36 30.22 -45.13
N SER A 475 -2.98 31.42 -45.61
CA SER A 475 -2.23 32.39 -44.81
C SER A 475 -3.15 33.18 -43.87
N SER A 476 -2.78 33.29 -42.60
CA SER A 476 -3.27 34.36 -41.72
C SER A 476 -2.11 34.93 -40.90
N LYS A 477 -2.11 36.25 -40.72
CA LYS A 477 -1.05 37.05 -40.08
C LYS A 477 -1.63 37.87 -38.93
N ARG A 478 -0.72 38.43 -38.12
CA ARG A 478 -0.92 39.36 -36.99
C ARG A 478 -1.22 38.65 -35.66
N LYS A 479 -0.82 39.21 -34.51
CA LYS A 479 -0.12 40.49 -34.29
C LYS A 479 1.02 40.28 -33.28
N LEU A 480 2.25 40.62 -33.68
CA LEU A 480 3.32 40.90 -32.73
C LEU A 480 3.29 42.41 -32.47
N GLU A 481 3.28 42.83 -31.21
CA GLU A 481 3.60 44.20 -30.84
C GLU A 481 4.98 44.24 -30.19
N THR A 482 5.69 45.34 -30.42
CA THR A 482 7.11 45.47 -30.09
C THR A 482 7.34 46.88 -29.60
N LEU A 483 7.84 47.02 -28.37
CA LEU A 483 8.43 48.25 -27.89
C LEU A 483 9.84 47.96 -27.36
N SER A 484 10.79 48.57 -28.04
CA SER A 484 12.19 48.74 -27.68
C SER A 484 12.32 49.85 -26.59
N ALA A 485 13.48 50.19 -26.02
CA ALA A 485 14.84 50.06 -26.54
C ALA A 485 15.94 50.21 -25.45
N THR A 486 17.16 49.72 -25.77
CA THR A 486 18.51 50.26 -25.39
C THR A 486 18.89 50.46 -23.91
N SER A 487 20.15 50.36 -23.47
CA SER A 487 21.47 50.46 -24.13
C SER A 487 22.44 49.37 -23.61
N GLU A 488 23.37 48.79 -24.39
CA GLU A 488 24.77 49.24 -24.67
C GLU A 488 25.60 49.62 -23.42
N THR A 489 26.90 49.28 -23.26
CA THR A 489 27.93 48.52 -24.03
C THR A 489 28.99 47.96 -23.02
N SER A 490 30.00 47.12 -23.29
CA SER A 490 30.60 46.49 -24.50
C SER A 490 30.93 44.99 -24.19
N GLY A 491 32.00 44.26 -24.57
CA GLY A 491 33.25 44.49 -25.32
C GLY A 491 34.10 43.19 -25.42
N PRO A 492 35.16 43.07 -26.27
CA PRO A 492 35.60 41.74 -26.77
C PRO A 492 37.08 41.32 -26.58
N SER A 493 37.38 40.02 -26.70
CA SER A 493 38.73 39.55 -27.08
C SER A 493 38.75 38.20 -27.85
N LYS A 494 39.90 37.92 -28.49
CA LYS A 494 40.22 36.86 -29.47
C LYS A 494 40.54 35.53 -28.75
N ARG A 495 40.17 34.34 -29.23
CA ARG A 495 40.48 33.63 -30.50
C ARG A 495 41.95 33.21 -30.65
N VAL A 496 42.27 31.96 -30.28
CA VAL A 496 43.44 31.20 -30.73
C VAL A 496 42.98 29.80 -31.19
N ARG A 497 43.70 29.19 -32.13
CA ARG A 497 43.42 27.89 -32.76
C ARG A 497 44.76 27.17 -32.98
N ALA A 498 44.86 25.89 -32.66
CA ALA A 498 46.04 25.07 -32.96
C ALA A 498 45.61 23.67 -33.39
N ASN A 499 46.15 23.19 -34.52
CA ASN A 499 46.02 21.82 -35.00
C ASN A 499 47.42 21.18 -35.00
N THR A 500 47.53 19.90 -34.65
CA THR A 500 48.56 18.94 -35.11
C THR A 500 48.28 17.57 -34.49
N SER A 501 48.57 16.41 -35.07
CA SER A 501 48.59 15.92 -36.48
C SER A 501 49.29 14.55 -36.47
N ASP A 502 48.66 13.51 -37.01
CA ASP A 502 49.27 12.23 -37.43
C ASP A 502 49.98 11.37 -36.33
N GLY A 503 50.20 10.07 -36.47
CA GLY A 503 49.90 9.14 -37.58
C GLY A 503 49.72 7.68 -37.09
N PRO A 504 49.61 6.69 -38.00
CA PRO A 504 48.99 5.39 -37.70
C PRO A 504 49.96 4.25 -37.33
N ALA A 505 49.44 3.22 -36.66
CA ALA A 505 50.10 1.92 -36.48
C ALA A 505 49.11 0.75 -36.73
N SER A 506 49.22 0.10 -37.89
CA SER A 506 48.38 -1.06 -38.24
C SER A 506 48.81 -2.32 -37.49
N ARG A 507 47.86 -3.03 -36.87
CA ARG A 507 48.03 -4.45 -36.51
C ARG A 507 46.79 -5.27 -36.85
N THR A 508 46.93 -6.10 -37.88
CA THR A 508 46.02 -7.22 -38.17
C THR A 508 46.04 -8.23 -37.03
N ARG A 509 44.85 -8.68 -36.60
CA ARG A 509 44.66 -9.96 -35.93
C ARG A 509 43.43 -10.64 -36.53
N SER A 510 43.61 -11.88 -36.99
CA SER A 510 42.55 -12.67 -37.61
C SER A 510 41.47 -13.02 -36.60
N ALA A 511 40.21 -13.00 -37.03
CA ALA A 511 39.10 -13.51 -36.23
C ALA A 511 39.14 -15.04 -36.17
N VAL A 512 38.84 -15.59 -34.99
CA VAL A 512 38.38 -16.97 -34.80
C VAL A 512 37.10 -16.86 -33.99
N ALA A 513 35.97 -17.24 -34.59
CA ALA A 513 34.69 -17.25 -33.89
C ALA A 513 34.59 -18.49 -32.99
N PRO A 514 34.08 -18.37 -31.75
CA PRO A 514 33.73 -19.53 -30.94
C PRO A 514 32.52 -20.27 -31.57
N PRO A 515 32.41 -21.60 -31.39
CA PRO A 515 31.23 -22.34 -31.84
C PRO A 515 29.98 -21.95 -31.02
N PRO A 516 28.77 -22.07 -31.60
CA PRO A 516 27.54 -21.84 -30.85
C PRO A 516 27.34 -22.91 -29.77
N PRO A 517 26.67 -22.57 -28.64
CA PRO A 517 26.33 -23.55 -27.61
C PRO A 517 25.31 -24.58 -28.13
N PRO A 518 25.30 -25.81 -27.58
CA PRO A 518 24.29 -26.81 -27.91
C PRO A 518 22.89 -26.36 -27.43
N PRO A 519 21.82 -26.82 -28.09
CA PRO A 519 20.46 -26.53 -27.63
C PRO A 519 20.19 -27.18 -26.26
N PRO A 520 19.36 -26.56 -25.40
CA PRO A 520 18.99 -27.16 -24.12
C PRO A 520 18.23 -28.47 -24.33
N ALA A 521 18.53 -29.47 -23.50
CA ALA A 521 17.75 -30.70 -23.44
C ALA A 521 16.31 -30.39 -22.97
N PRO A 522 15.29 -31.13 -23.44
CA PRO A 522 13.91 -30.90 -23.02
C PRO A 522 13.71 -31.31 -21.56
N THR A 523 13.80 -30.35 -20.65
CA THR A 523 13.32 -30.49 -19.28
C THR A 523 11.80 -30.67 -19.31
N ALA A 524 11.32 -31.82 -18.82
CA ALA A 524 9.91 -31.98 -18.52
C ALA A 524 9.49 -30.92 -17.48
N PRO A 525 8.28 -30.34 -17.58
CA PRO A 525 7.79 -29.42 -16.57
C PRO A 525 7.69 -30.16 -15.22
N PRO A 526 8.04 -29.51 -14.09
CA PRO A 526 7.89 -30.13 -12.79
C PRO A 526 6.42 -30.46 -12.53
N GLN A 527 6.15 -31.67 -12.04
CA GLN A 527 4.87 -31.95 -11.41
C GLN A 527 4.82 -31.18 -10.09
N GLU A 528 4.11 -30.06 -10.06
CA GLU A 528 3.77 -29.38 -8.82
C GLU A 528 3.04 -30.37 -7.92
N GLN A 529 3.58 -30.65 -6.73
CA GLN A 529 2.85 -31.40 -5.73
C GLN A 529 1.72 -30.50 -5.20
N GLU A 530 0.47 -30.87 -5.49
CA GLU A 530 -0.68 -30.27 -4.82
C GLU A 530 -0.55 -30.52 -3.32
N SER A 531 -0.13 -29.48 -2.58
CA SER A 531 -0.08 -29.52 -1.12
C SER A 531 -1.49 -29.75 -0.57
N ASN A 532 -1.59 -30.45 0.58
CA ASN A 532 -2.84 -31.02 1.11
C ASN A 532 -3.88 -29.99 1.65
N LEU A 533 -3.97 -28.81 1.05
CA LEU A 533 -5.07 -27.86 1.25
C LEU A 533 -6.34 -28.39 0.57
N VAL A 534 -7.08 -29.25 1.28
CA VAL A 534 -8.42 -29.68 0.89
C VAL A 534 -9.36 -28.48 0.90
N TRP A 535 -9.53 -27.85 -0.26
CA TRP A 535 -10.42 -26.71 -0.44
C TRP A 535 -11.86 -27.09 -0.08
N PRO A 536 -12.56 -26.32 0.76
CA PRO A 536 -13.98 -26.55 1.02
C PRO A 536 -14.78 -26.29 -0.26
N SER A 537 -15.13 -27.38 -0.96
CA SER A 537 -16.02 -27.38 -2.13
C SER A 537 -17.48 -27.06 -1.80
N GLY A 538 -17.78 -26.86 -0.51
CA GLY A 538 -19.11 -26.45 -0.05
C GLY A 538 -19.49 -25.04 -0.52
N PRO A 539 -20.76 -24.79 -0.86
CA PRO A 539 -21.25 -23.44 -1.14
C PRO A 539 -20.97 -22.48 0.01
N CYS A 540 -20.74 -21.20 -0.33
CA CYS A 540 -20.67 -20.07 0.59
C CYS A 540 -22.06 -19.79 1.22
N LYS A 541 -22.55 -20.73 2.03
CA LYS A 541 -23.80 -20.66 2.79
C LYS A 541 -23.61 -19.67 3.94
N LEU A 542 -24.35 -18.57 3.90
CA LEU A 542 -24.60 -17.72 5.07
C LEU A 542 -25.18 -18.60 6.18
N GLN A 543 -24.37 -18.90 7.20
CA GLN A 543 -24.88 -19.54 8.41
C GLN A 543 -25.81 -18.54 9.11
N LYS A 544 -26.97 -19.01 9.57
CA LYS A 544 -27.77 -18.22 10.51
C LYS A 544 -26.95 -18.00 11.78
N PRO A 545 -27.07 -16.84 12.46
CA PRO A 545 -26.43 -16.66 13.76
C PRO A 545 -26.78 -17.81 14.70
N LYS A 546 -25.79 -18.34 15.40
CA LYS A 546 -26.07 -19.20 16.56
C LYS A 546 -26.73 -18.31 17.61
N SER A 547 -27.95 -18.64 18.00
CA SER A 547 -28.52 -18.09 19.23
C SER A 547 -27.59 -18.45 20.38
N HIS A 548 -27.04 -17.46 21.07
CA HIS A 548 -26.40 -17.70 22.36
C HIS A 548 -27.45 -18.31 23.29
N GLY A 549 -27.09 -19.39 23.98
CA GLY A 549 -28.04 -20.12 24.81
C GLY A 549 -28.56 -19.25 25.95
N GLU A 550 -29.86 -19.37 26.25
CA GLU A 550 -30.45 -18.75 27.42
C GLU A 550 -29.75 -19.29 28.68
N VAL A 551 -29.07 -18.41 29.41
CA VAL A 551 -28.54 -18.73 30.73
C VAL A 551 -29.74 -18.72 31.68
N LEU A 552 -30.19 -19.91 32.07
CA LEU A 552 -31.20 -20.06 33.12
C LEU A 552 -30.68 -19.42 34.41
N PRO A 553 -31.49 -18.62 35.13
CA PRO A 553 -31.06 -17.99 36.37
C PRO A 553 -30.75 -19.06 37.42
N ALA A 554 -29.64 -18.88 38.14
CA ALA A 554 -29.26 -19.77 39.23
C ALA A 554 -30.28 -19.68 40.38
N SER A 555 -30.63 -20.82 40.96
CA SER A 555 -31.50 -20.91 42.13
C SER A 555 -30.74 -20.56 43.41
N ASP A 556 -31.28 -19.68 44.24
CA ASP A 556 -30.76 -19.39 45.57
C ASP A 556 -30.65 -20.66 46.43
N GLN A 557 -29.49 -20.85 47.07
CA GLN A 557 -29.35 -21.65 48.29
C GLN A 557 -28.51 -20.87 49.29
N SER A 558 -29.12 -20.45 50.39
CA SER A 558 -28.45 -19.81 51.51
C SER A 558 -27.57 -20.82 52.28
N PRO A 559 -26.41 -20.40 52.83
CA PRO A 559 -25.58 -21.26 53.65
C PRO A 559 -26.07 -21.37 55.11
N GLU A 560 -25.74 -22.50 55.74
CA GLU A 560 -25.37 -22.56 57.17
C GLU A 560 -23.83 -22.48 57.29
#